data_AF-A0A842M2B1-F1
#
_entry.id   AF-A0A842M2B1-F1
#
_cell.length_a   1.000
_cell.length_b   1.000
_cell.length_c   1.000
_cell.angle_alpha   90.00
_cell.angle_beta   90.00
_cell.angle_gamma   90.00
#
_symmetry.space_group_name_H-M   'P 1'
#
loop_
_entity.id
_entity.type
_entity.pdbx_description
1 polymer ?
#
loop_
_entity_poly.entity_id
_entity_poly.type
_entity_poly.pdbx_seq_one_letter_code
_entity_poly.pdbx_strand_id
1 'polypeptide(L)'
;MRLLLGRLLIQKEIDLHNKDIVVYRRDFPKLSISSDVSMLFIEGVNSTFEIKSTLNYSEFKKSLDNIASVKKLESKIQPFAVGEKAGYVFSYIFAYSGPSKDKLIEYYEQYLEEKKLSKSELYSIMPDAVYILDKDLIYKNDGFVWKRTGDEIIVTTDYPFSFSKFFFHILITATRSDIYAIDWRPYFE
;
A
#
# COMPACT_ATOMS: atom_id res chain seq x y z
N MET A 1 -16.32 -2.40 -6.20
CA MET A 1 -15.33 -1.68 -5.37
C MET A 1 -16.04 -0.61 -4.54
N ARG A 2 -15.68 -0.42 -3.27
CA ARG A 2 -16.17 0.68 -2.41
C ARG A 2 -14.95 1.34 -1.77
N LEU A 3 -14.90 2.67 -1.79
CA LEU A 3 -13.92 3.43 -1.01
C LEU A 3 -14.45 3.51 0.41
N LEU A 4 -13.66 3.04 1.37
CA LEU A 4 -13.98 3.15 2.79
C LEU A 4 -12.91 4.00 3.47
N LEU A 5 -13.36 5.00 4.21
CA LEU A 5 -12.59 5.59 5.30
C LEU A 5 -12.72 4.61 6.47
N GLY A 6 -11.63 4.04 6.96
CA GLY A 6 -11.73 3.01 8.00
C GLY A 6 -10.39 2.66 8.64
N ARG A 7 -10.42 2.41 9.95
CA ARG A 7 -9.29 1.93 10.74
C ARG A 7 -9.15 0.42 10.55
N LEU A 8 -8.04 -0.02 9.97
CA LEU A 8 -7.74 -1.44 9.84
C LEU A 8 -7.31 -1.95 11.23
N LEU A 9 -7.96 -2.95 11.79
CA LEU A 9 -7.50 -3.61 13.02
C LEU A 9 -7.50 -5.10 12.72
N ILE A 10 -6.32 -5.71 12.79
CA ILE A 10 -6.15 -7.13 12.53
C ILE A 10 -5.85 -7.79 13.86
N GLN A 11 -6.55 -8.89 14.11
CA GLN A 11 -6.49 -9.62 15.35
C GLN A 11 -5.24 -10.50 15.40
N LYS A 12 -4.11 -9.84 15.60
CA LYS A 12 -2.95 -10.26 16.41
C LYS A 12 -2.18 -8.96 16.71
N GLU A 13 -2.69 -8.22 17.69
CA GLU A 13 -2.22 -6.92 18.21
C GLU A 13 -1.24 -6.13 17.32
N ILE A 14 -1.76 -5.46 16.30
CA ILE A 14 -1.10 -4.27 15.75
C ILE A 14 -2.19 -3.22 15.53
N ASP A 15 -2.15 -2.18 16.36
CA ASP A 15 -3.01 -1.01 16.26
C ASP A 15 -2.57 -0.17 15.04
N LEU A 16 -3.28 -0.32 13.90
CA LEU A 16 -2.99 0.49 12.72
C LEU A 16 -3.63 1.86 12.94
N HIS A 17 -2.87 2.75 13.57
CA HIS A 17 -3.24 4.15 13.71
C HIS A 17 -3.48 4.78 12.31
N ASN A 18 -4.73 5.20 12.07
CA ASN A 18 -5.14 6.17 11.05
C ASN A 18 -4.63 5.91 9.61
N LYS A 19 -5.07 4.81 8.98
CA LYS A 19 -5.03 4.72 7.51
C LYS A 19 -6.12 5.61 6.93
N ASP A 20 -5.74 6.47 5.98
CA ASP A 20 -6.67 7.45 5.43
C ASP A 20 -7.68 6.81 4.50
N ILE A 21 -7.25 5.95 3.57
CA ILE A 21 -8.16 5.27 2.63
C ILE A 21 -7.78 3.80 2.47
N VAL A 22 -8.79 2.93 2.52
CA VAL A 22 -8.65 1.50 2.21
C VAL A 22 -9.60 1.12 1.07
N VAL A 23 -9.07 0.47 0.04
CA VAL A 23 -9.87 -0.12 -1.04
C VAL A 23 -10.18 -1.55 -0.66
N TYR A 24 -11.45 -1.81 -0.41
CA TYR A 24 -11.94 -3.10 0.09
C TYR A 24 -12.88 -3.79 -0.90
N ARG A 25 -12.75 -5.11 -0.99
CA ARG A 25 -13.66 -5.98 -1.75
C ARG A 25 -15.06 -5.93 -1.13
N ARG A 26 -16.06 -5.68 -1.98
CA ARG A 26 -17.45 -5.52 -1.52
C ARG A 26 -18.08 -6.85 -1.09
N ASP A 27 -17.63 -7.93 -1.73
CA ASP A 27 -18.05 -9.30 -1.50
C ASP A 27 -17.40 -9.95 -0.27
N PHE A 28 -16.49 -9.23 0.41
CA PHE A 28 -15.87 -9.70 1.64
C PHE A 28 -16.57 -9.14 2.88
N PRO A 29 -16.63 -9.91 3.98
CA PRO A 29 -17.26 -9.50 5.23
C PRO A 29 -16.49 -8.36 5.89
N LYS A 30 -17.18 -7.56 6.70
CA LYS A 30 -16.57 -6.55 7.56
C LYS A 30 -17.19 -6.64 8.95
N LEU A 31 -16.40 -6.43 9.99
CA LEU A 31 -16.90 -6.39 11.37
C LEU A 31 -17.13 -4.93 11.75
N SER A 32 -18.39 -4.53 11.93
CA SER A 32 -18.69 -3.15 12.37
C SER A 32 -18.61 -3.11 13.89
N ILE A 33 -17.68 -2.31 14.42
CA ILE A 33 -17.50 -2.12 15.87
C ILE A 33 -18.44 -1.00 16.34
N SER A 34 -18.54 0.08 15.56
CA SER A 34 -19.42 1.22 15.78
C SER A 34 -19.94 1.76 14.45
N SER A 35 -20.71 2.85 14.46
CA SER A 35 -21.21 3.53 13.26
C SER A 35 -20.10 3.86 12.26
N ASP A 36 -18.94 4.26 12.77
CA ASP A 36 -17.85 4.84 11.97
C ASP A 36 -16.57 4.00 12.00
N VAL A 37 -16.56 2.89 12.75
CA VAL A 37 -15.41 2.01 12.88
C VAL A 37 -15.77 0.60 12.43
N SER A 38 -15.05 0.12 11.42
CA SER A 38 -15.13 -1.25 10.92
C SER A 38 -13.76 -1.90 10.95
N MET A 39 -13.66 -3.14 11.43
CA MET A 39 -12.51 -4.01 11.16
C MET A 39 -12.70 -4.69 9.80
N LEU A 40 -11.60 -4.80 9.07
CA LEU A 40 -11.55 -5.40 7.74
C LEU A 40 -10.61 -6.61 7.77
N PHE A 41 -11.04 -7.70 7.17
CA PHE A 41 -10.19 -8.87 6.96
C PHE A 41 -9.17 -8.58 5.88
N ILE A 42 -7.89 -8.85 6.14
CA ILE A 42 -6.80 -8.53 5.19
C ILE A 42 -7.03 -9.18 3.82
N GLU A 43 -7.72 -10.32 3.80
CA GLU A 43 -8.04 -11.04 2.60
C GLU A 43 -8.85 -10.21 1.61
N GLY A 44 -9.74 -9.34 2.10
CA GLY A 44 -10.55 -8.45 1.25
C GLY A 44 -9.90 -7.10 0.95
N VAL A 45 -8.75 -6.79 1.55
CA VAL A 45 -8.05 -5.53 1.31
C VAL A 45 -7.28 -5.63 0.00
N ASN A 46 -7.61 -4.75 -0.95
CA ASN A 46 -6.88 -4.63 -2.21
C ASN A 46 -5.72 -3.65 -2.08
N SER A 47 -5.99 -2.46 -1.56
CA SER A 47 -4.98 -1.41 -1.42
C SER A 47 -5.22 -0.48 -0.24
N THR A 48 -4.15 0.18 0.20
CA THR A 48 -4.15 1.21 1.25
C THR A 48 -3.49 2.49 0.77
N PHE A 49 -3.96 3.62 1.28
CA PHE A 49 -3.41 4.95 0.97
C PHE A 49 -3.11 5.70 2.26
N GLU A 50 -1.93 6.30 2.31
CA GLU A 50 -1.54 7.32 3.28
C GLU A 50 -1.67 8.69 2.60
N ILE A 51 -2.52 9.57 3.12
CA ILE A 51 -2.78 10.90 2.61
C ILE A 51 -2.10 11.94 3.50
N LYS A 52 -1.24 12.78 2.91
CA LYS A 52 -0.49 13.81 3.64
C LYS A 52 -0.69 15.19 3.03
N SER A 53 -0.92 16.21 3.87
CA SER A 53 -0.92 17.60 3.39
C SER A 53 0.49 18.03 2.94
N THR A 54 1.50 17.72 3.76
CA THR A 54 2.91 17.94 3.42
C THR A 54 3.72 16.71 3.81
N LEU A 55 4.36 16.09 2.84
CA LEU A 55 5.24 14.94 3.07
C LEU A 55 6.64 15.44 3.43
N ASN A 56 6.98 15.49 4.71
CA ASN A 56 8.36 15.67 5.17
C ASN A 56 8.95 14.32 5.60
N TYR A 57 10.22 14.26 6.00
CA TYR A 57 10.86 13.00 6.40
C TYR A 57 10.12 12.30 7.55
N SER A 58 9.63 13.04 8.55
CA SER A 58 8.90 12.45 9.68
C SER A 58 7.61 11.78 9.23
N GLU A 59 6.82 12.44 8.39
CA GLU A 59 5.58 11.87 7.84
C GLU A 59 5.85 10.73 6.86
N PHE A 60 6.93 10.83 6.08
CA PHE A 60 7.37 9.75 5.19
C PHE A 60 7.75 8.49 5.98
N LYS A 61 8.56 8.65 7.04
CA LYS A 61 8.94 7.55 7.94
C LYS A 61 7.73 6.89 8.58
N LYS A 62 6.79 7.67 9.12
CA LYS A 62 5.54 7.14 9.69
C LYS A 62 4.74 6.36 8.64
N SER A 63 4.65 6.90 7.42
CA SER A 63 3.95 6.24 6.31
C SER A 63 4.61 4.91 5.95
N LEU A 64 5.95 4.86 5.87
CA LEU A 64 6.70 3.63 5.63
C LEU A 64 6.51 2.59 6.74
N ASP A 65 6.57 3.02 8.01
CA ASP A 65 6.33 2.12 9.15
C ASP A 65 4.92 1.52 9.10
N ASN A 66 3.91 2.34 8.78
CA ASN A 66 2.54 1.91 8.61
C ASN A 66 2.32 1.01 7.37
N ILE A 67 3.07 1.21 6.30
CA ILE A 67 2.99 0.36 5.10
C ILE A 67 3.66 -0.98 5.39
N ALA A 68 4.81 -0.96 6.05
CA ALA A 68 5.55 -2.16 6.45
C ALA A 68 4.70 -3.06 7.36
N SER A 69 3.94 -2.48 8.31
CA SER A 69 3.05 -3.26 9.16
C SER A 69 1.94 -3.96 8.38
N VAL A 70 1.40 -3.32 7.34
CA VAL A 70 0.36 -3.90 6.48
C VAL A 70 0.93 -4.96 5.53
N LYS A 71 2.08 -4.71 4.90
CA LYS A 71 2.69 -5.65 3.95
C LYS A 71 3.17 -6.95 4.60
N LYS A 72 3.36 -6.97 5.92
CA LYS A 72 3.71 -8.17 6.70
C LYS A 72 2.52 -9.08 7.01
N LEU A 73 1.30 -8.64 6.75
CA LEU A 73 0.11 -9.39 7.09
C LEU A 73 -0.10 -10.54 6.10
N GLU A 74 -0.27 -11.74 6.64
CA GLU A 74 -0.53 -12.92 5.83
C GLU A 74 -2.02 -13.07 5.57
N SER A 75 -2.38 -13.22 4.29
CA SER A 75 -3.75 -13.59 3.92
C SER A 75 -3.96 -15.09 4.07
N LYS A 76 -5.03 -15.49 4.77
CA LYS A 76 -5.43 -16.89 4.92
C LYS A 76 -6.64 -17.14 4.02
N ILE A 77 -6.40 -17.76 2.87
CA ILE A 77 -7.43 -18.07 1.88
C ILE A 77 -7.65 -19.58 1.77
N GLN A 78 -8.85 -19.98 1.38
CA GLN A 78 -9.16 -21.38 1.10
C GLN A 78 -8.31 -21.91 -0.07
N PRO A 79 -8.02 -23.22 -0.13
CA PRO A 79 -7.24 -23.83 -1.21
C PRO A 79 -7.84 -23.64 -2.61
N PHE A 80 -9.15 -23.39 -2.70
CA PHE A 80 -9.82 -23.09 -3.95
C PHE A 80 -9.77 -21.58 -4.23
N ALA A 81 -8.97 -21.20 -5.23
CA ALA A 81 -8.90 -19.85 -5.76
C ALA A 81 -8.84 -19.88 -7.30
N VAL A 82 -9.49 -18.91 -7.94
CA VAL A 82 -9.42 -18.67 -9.38
C VAL A 82 -8.78 -17.31 -9.62
N GLY A 83 -7.82 -17.23 -10.54
CA GLY A 83 -6.99 -16.04 -10.75
C GLY A 83 -5.84 -15.94 -9.74
N GLU A 84 -5.00 -14.93 -9.92
CA GLU A 84 -3.84 -14.70 -9.05
C GLU A 84 -4.12 -13.54 -8.10
N LYS A 85 -4.37 -13.88 -6.82
CA LYS A 85 -4.39 -12.87 -5.77
C LYS A 85 -2.99 -12.27 -5.64
N ALA A 86 -2.91 -10.95 -5.54
CA ALA A 86 -1.64 -10.30 -5.18
C ALA A 86 -1.10 -10.86 -3.85
N GLY A 87 0.16 -11.27 -3.83
CA GLY A 87 0.81 -11.83 -2.64
C GLY A 87 1.00 -10.84 -1.48
N TYR A 88 0.65 -9.56 -1.69
CA TYR A 88 0.73 -8.50 -0.70
C TYR A 88 -0.34 -7.42 -0.99
N VAL A 89 -0.59 -6.55 -0.01
CA VAL A 89 -1.50 -5.42 -0.16
C VAL A 89 -0.79 -4.24 -0.83
N PHE A 90 -1.36 -3.75 -1.92
CA PHE A 90 -0.85 -2.56 -2.59
C PHE A 90 -0.95 -1.35 -1.67
N SER A 91 0.09 -0.53 -1.64
CA SER A 91 0.22 0.56 -0.68
C SER A 91 0.72 1.81 -1.38
N TYR A 92 0.03 2.93 -1.15
CA TYR A 92 0.31 4.19 -1.81
C TYR A 92 0.49 5.32 -0.80
N ILE A 93 1.36 6.27 -1.11
CA ILE A 93 1.42 7.55 -0.42
C ILE A 93 0.95 8.62 -1.40
N PHE A 94 -0.01 9.42 -1.00
CA PHE A 94 -0.46 10.60 -1.74
C PHE A 94 -0.20 11.83 -0.89
N ALA A 95 0.49 12.82 -1.43
CA ALA A 95 0.78 14.06 -0.75
C ALA A 95 0.37 15.27 -1.58
N TYR A 96 -0.19 16.30 -0.95
CA TYR A 96 -0.52 17.55 -1.63
C TYR A 96 0.75 18.38 -1.94
N SER A 97 1.71 18.36 -1.03
CA SER A 97 3.04 18.97 -1.18
C SER A 97 4.11 18.05 -0.57
N GLY A 98 5.37 18.17 -0.99
CA GLY A 98 6.42 17.28 -0.49
C GLY A 98 7.82 17.57 -1.02
N PRO A 99 8.79 16.66 -0.85
CA PRO A 99 10.14 16.79 -1.42
C PRO A 99 10.13 16.73 -2.95
N SER A 100 11.24 17.14 -3.57
CA SER A 100 11.54 16.73 -4.95
C SER A 100 11.84 15.24 -5.02
N LYS A 101 11.90 14.68 -6.23
CA LYS A 101 12.27 13.26 -6.43
C LYS A 101 13.61 12.89 -5.78
N ASP A 102 14.64 13.72 -5.96
CA ASP A 102 15.98 13.46 -5.43
C ASP A 102 15.95 13.45 -3.90
N LYS A 103 15.23 14.40 -3.31
CA LYS A 103 15.07 14.48 -1.86
C LYS A 103 14.24 13.33 -1.28
N LEU A 104 13.31 12.76 -2.07
CA LEU A 104 12.56 11.58 -1.68
C LEU A 104 13.43 10.31 -1.73
N ILE A 105 14.38 10.23 -2.67
CA ILE A 105 15.40 9.17 -2.69
C ILE A 105 16.28 9.26 -1.43
N GLU A 106 16.73 10.47 -1.07
CA GLU A 106 17.45 10.69 0.20
C GLU A 106 16.63 10.25 1.42
N TYR A 107 15.31 10.44 1.41
CA TYR A 107 14.45 9.95 2.50
C TYR A 107 14.43 8.42 2.59
N TYR A 108 14.45 7.70 1.46
CA TYR A 108 14.58 6.23 1.48
C TYR A 108 15.93 5.78 2.03
N GLU A 109 17.02 6.44 1.64
CA GLU A 109 18.37 6.16 2.14
C GLU A 109 18.48 6.42 3.65
N GLN A 110 17.98 7.57 4.11
CA GLN A 110 17.94 7.89 5.53
C GLN A 110 17.12 6.85 6.32
N TYR A 111 15.98 6.40 5.79
CA TYR A 111 15.17 5.35 6.42
C TYR A 111 15.89 3.99 6.47
N LEU A 112 16.59 3.60 5.41
CA LEU A 112 17.42 2.38 5.36
C LEU A 112 18.48 2.40 6.46
N GLU A 113 19.21 3.50 6.59
CA GLU A 113 20.26 3.68 7.60
C GLU A 113 19.68 3.64 9.02
N GLU A 114 18.61 4.39 9.29
CA GLU A 114 17.98 4.45 10.61
C GLU A 114 17.43 3.09 11.06
N LYS A 115 16.84 2.31 10.14
CA LYS A 115 16.25 1.00 10.44
C LYS A 115 17.24 -0.16 10.27
N LYS A 116 18.48 0.13 9.81
CA LYS A 116 19.51 -0.86 9.49
C LYS A 116 19.02 -1.95 8.53
N LEU A 117 18.27 -1.54 7.51
CA LEU A 117 17.70 -2.44 6.51
C LEU A 117 18.60 -2.53 5.29
N SER A 118 18.61 -3.69 4.65
CA SER A 118 19.14 -3.86 3.31
C SER A 118 18.18 -3.29 2.24
N LYS A 119 18.69 -3.05 1.02
CA LYS A 119 17.87 -2.61 -0.11
C LYS A 119 16.76 -3.61 -0.46
N SER A 120 17.02 -4.91 -0.32
CA SER A 120 16.02 -5.96 -0.55
C SER A 120 14.91 -5.95 0.50
N GLU A 121 15.26 -5.73 1.77
CA GLU A 121 14.28 -5.56 2.84
C GLU A 121 13.42 -4.32 2.62
N LEU A 122 14.03 -3.17 2.29
CA LEU A 122 13.26 -1.97 1.92
C LEU A 122 12.32 -2.24 0.76
N TYR A 123 12.79 -2.91 -0.29
CA TYR A 123 11.96 -3.23 -1.46
C TYR A 123 10.70 -4.02 -1.09
N SER A 124 10.78 -4.90 -0.08
CA SER A 124 9.62 -5.66 0.40
C SER A 124 8.59 -4.81 1.14
N ILE A 125 9.00 -3.69 1.75
CA ILE A 125 8.14 -2.85 2.61
C ILE A 125 7.85 -1.44 2.04
N MET A 126 8.43 -1.08 0.89
CA MET A 126 8.18 0.23 0.28
C MET A 126 6.77 0.34 -0.33
N PRO A 127 6.19 1.55 -0.43
CA PRO A 127 4.97 1.79 -1.19
C PRO A 127 5.17 1.40 -2.66
N ASP A 128 4.07 1.01 -3.30
CA ASP A 128 4.02 0.71 -4.72
C ASP A 128 4.02 2.00 -5.56
N ALA A 129 3.53 3.10 -4.99
CA ALA A 129 3.80 4.44 -5.51
C ALA A 129 3.73 5.54 -4.44
N VAL A 130 4.50 6.62 -4.65
CA VAL A 130 4.42 7.88 -3.91
C VAL A 130 4.08 8.99 -4.92
N TYR A 131 2.92 9.60 -4.77
CA TYR A 131 2.45 10.68 -5.61
C TYR A 131 2.48 12.00 -4.85
N ILE A 132 3.16 13.01 -5.39
CA ILE A 132 3.16 14.37 -4.86
C ILE A 132 2.47 15.27 -5.89
N LEU A 133 1.32 15.84 -5.52
CA LEU A 133 0.40 16.50 -6.46
C LEU A 133 1.04 17.66 -7.25
N ASP A 134 1.89 18.45 -6.59
CA ASP A 134 2.56 19.62 -7.17
C ASP A 134 3.89 19.29 -7.87
N LYS A 135 4.30 18.01 -7.89
CA LYS A 135 5.64 17.58 -8.33
C LYS A 135 5.56 16.28 -9.14
N ASP A 136 6.24 15.26 -8.63
CA ASP A 136 6.56 14.04 -9.34
C ASP A 136 5.87 12.83 -8.72
N LEU A 137 5.91 11.76 -9.50
CA LEU A 137 5.43 10.44 -9.12
C LEU A 137 6.59 9.46 -9.10
N ILE A 138 6.75 8.80 -7.96
CA ILE A 138 7.73 7.75 -7.77
C ILE A 138 7.00 6.41 -7.71
N TYR A 139 7.43 5.45 -8.53
CA TYR A 139 6.95 4.08 -8.51
C TYR A 139 7.99 3.14 -7.95
N LYS A 140 7.52 2.07 -7.30
CA LYS A 140 8.33 0.88 -7.10
C LYS A 140 8.66 0.25 -8.46
N ASN A 141 9.91 -0.12 -8.68
CA ASN A 141 10.34 -0.79 -9.90
C ASN A 141 10.11 -2.30 -9.81
N ASP A 142 8.85 -2.73 -9.89
CA ASP A 142 8.45 -4.13 -9.77
C ASP A 142 8.20 -4.83 -11.11
N GLY A 143 8.44 -4.14 -12.23
CA GLY A 143 8.14 -4.69 -13.54
C GLY A 143 6.68 -4.54 -13.95
N PHE A 144 5.79 -4.06 -13.07
CA PHE A 144 4.35 -4.06 -13.30
C PHE A 144 3.91 -2.94 -14.23
N VAL A 145 4.38 -1.71 -13.97
CA VAL A 145 4.07 -0.54 -14.82
C VAL A 145 5.10 -0.39 -15.94
N TRP A 146 6.37 -0.60 -15.61
CA TRP A 146 7.50 -0.45 -16.51
C TRP A 146 8.30 -1.75 -16.53
N LYS A 147 8.77 -2.17 -17.71
CA LYS A 147 9.68 -3.31 -17.79
C LYS A 147 10.91 -2.99 -16.94
N ARG A 148 11.17 -3.80 -15.92
CA ARG A 148 12.32 -3.61 -15.04
C ARG A 148 13.61 -3.76 -15.85
N THR A 149 14.41 -2.71 -15.88
CA THR A 149 15.76 -2.70 -16.45
C THR A 149 16.75 -2.34 -15.35
N GLY A 150 17.70 -3.23 -15.06
CA GLY A 150 18.71 -3.01 -14.01
C GLY A 150 18.20 -3.23 -12.58
N ASP A 151 19.02 -2.79 -11.62
CA ASP A 151 18.86 -3.03 -10.19
C ASP A 151 18.18 -1.88 -9.42
N GLU A 152 17.77 -0.83 -10.14
CA GLU A 152 17.02 0.27 -9.54
C GLU A 152 15.70 -0.24 -8.96
N ILE A 153 15.47 0.05 -7.68
CA ILE A 153 14.23 -0.35 -6.97
C ILE A 153 13.11 0.67 -7.13
N ILE A 154 13.42 1.84 -7.71
CA ILE A 154 12.53 2.99 -7.86
C ILE A 154 12.58 3.46 -9.32
N VAL A 155 11.42 3.76 -9.91
CA VAL A 155 11.31 4.47 -11.20
C VAL A 155 10.65 5.82 -10.97
N THR A 156 11.18 6.86 -11.59
CA THR A 156 10.60 8.21 -11.57
C THR A 156 9.99 8.54 -12.94
N THR A 157 8.94 9.37 -12.96
CA THR A 157 8.37 9.85 -14.22
C THR A 157 8.25 11.36 -14.22
N ASP A 158 9.03 12.03 -15.07
CA ASP A 158 9.02 13.49 -15.23
C ASP A 158 8.01 13.88 -16.34
N TYR A 159 6.69 13.84 -16.11
CA TYR A 159 5.74 14.16 -17.20
C TYR A 159 4.40 14.77 -16.75
N PRO A 160 3.81 15.69 -17.55
CA PRO A 160 2.39 16.02 -17.45
C PRO A 160 1.58 14.73 -17.61
N PHE A 161 0.47 14.56 -16.88
CA PHE A 161 -0.32 13.32 -16.72
C PHE A 161 0.15 12.31 -15.66
N SER A 162 1.04 12.70 -14.74
CA SER A 162 1.43 11.88 -13.58
C SER A 162 0.21 11.36 -12.78
N PHE A 163 -0.81 12.21 -12.57
CA PHE A 163 -2.05 11.81 -11.90
C PHE A 163 -2.82 10.71 -12.67
N SER A 164 -2.96 10.84 -13.99
CA SER A 164 -3.66 9.85 -14.81
C SER A 164 -2.95 8.51 -14.79
N LYS A 165 -1.61 8.50 -14.82
CA LYS A 165 -0.81 7.26 -14.69
C LYS A 165 -1.03 6.60 -13.33
N PHE A 166 -1.02 7.38 -12.25
CA PHE A 166 -1.33 6.88 -10.91
C PHE A 166 -2.74 6.28 -10.85
N PHE A 167 -3.72 6.95 -11.47
CA PHE A 167 -5.09 6.46 -11.54
C PHE A 167 -5.21 5.16 -12.35
N PHE A 168 -4.55 5.06 -13.51
CA PHE A 168 -4.50 3.81 -14.28
C PHE A 168 -3.86 2.68 -13.49
N HIS A 169 -2.79 2.98 -12.74
CA HIS A 169 -2.14 1.99 -11.89
C HIS A 169 -3.11 1.44 -10.84
N ILE A 170 -3.82 2.31 -10.13
CA ILE A 170 -4.86 1.90 -9.16
C ILE A 170 -5.98 1.13 -9.85
N LEU A 171 -6.41 1.56 -11.04
CA LEU A 171 -7.47 0.89 -11.77
C LEU A 171 -7.07 -0.55 -12.09
N ILE A 172 -5.87 -0.76 -12.66
CA ILE A 172 -5.37 -2.08 -13.04
C ILE A 172 -5.23 -2.98 -11.79
N THR A 173 -4.70 -2.45 -10.68
CA THR A 173 -4.56 -3.24 -9.44
C THR A 173 -5.92 -3.54 -8.80
N ALA A 174 -6.90 -2.65 -8.93
CA ALA A 174 -8.25 -2.83 -8.41
C ALA A 174 -9.15 -3.74 -9.28
N THR A 175 -8.91 -3.83 -10.58
CA THR A 175 -9.70 -4.64 -11.51
C THR A 175 -9.15 -6.06 -11.70
N ARG A 176 -8.13 -6.46 -10.94
CA ARG A 176 -7.65 -7.85 -10.94
C ARG A 176 -8.83 -8.77 -10.66
N SER A 177 -9.06 -9.70 -11.58
CA SER A 177 -10.15 -10.67 -11.47
C SER A 177 -9.64 -11.88 -10.71
N ASP A 178 -9.93 -11.90 -9.41
CA ASP A 178 -9.61 -13.02 -8.52
C ASP A 178 -10.84 -13.44 -7.69
N ILE A 179 -10.99 -14.75 -7.51
CA ILE A 179 -12.08 -15.36 -6.74
C ILE A 179 -11.43 -16.27 -5.72
N TYR A 180 -11.60 -15.95 -4.43
CA TYR A 180 -11.17 -16.78 -3.31
C TYR A 180 -12.08 -16.53 -2.11
N ALA A 181 -12.07 -17.46 -1.17
CA ALA A 181 -12.78 -17.33 0.10
C ALA A 181 -11.77 -17.23 1.26
N ILE A 182 -12.17 -16.55 2.34
CA ILE A 182 -11.38 -16.50 3.59
C ILE A 182 -11.29 -17.91 4.18
N ASP A 183 -10.09 -18.30 4.62
CA ASP A 183 -9.94 -19.39 5.56
C ASP A 183 -10.25 -18.89 6.96
N TRP A 184 -11.42 -19.26 7.46
CA TRP A 184 -11.95 -18.78 8.72
C TRP A 184 -11.30 -19.42 9.95
N ARG A 185 -10.70 -20.61 9.80
CA ARG A 185 -10.19 -21.39 10.95
C ARG A 185 -9.20 -20.60 11.81
N PRO A 186 -8.19 -19.90 11.25
CA PRO A 186 -7.21 -19.16 12.04
C PRO A 186 -7.79 -17.97 12.83
N TYR A 187 -9.03 -17.56 12.59
CA TYR A 187 -9.69 -16.45 13.30
C TYR A 187 -10.47 -16.91 14.54
N PHE A 188 -10.63 -18.22 14.75
CA PHE A 188 -11.40 -18.80 15.85
C PHE A 188 -10.57 -19.71 16.77
N GLU A 189 -9.26 -19.82 16.51
CA GLU A 189 -8.27 -20.55 17.32
C GLU A 189 -7.48 -19.58 18.21
#